data_AF-A0A969BHD8-F1
#
_entry.id   AF-A0A969BHD8-F1
#
_cell.length_a   1.000
_cell.length_b   1.000
_cell.length_c   1.000
_cell.angle_alpha   90.00
_cell.angle_beta   90.00
_cell.angle_gamma   90.00
#
_symmetry.space_group_name_H-M   'P 1'
#
loop_
_entity.id
_entity.type
_entity.pdbx_description
1 polymer ?
#
loop_
_entity_poly.entity_id
_entity_poly.type
_entity_poly.pdbx_seq_one_letter_code
_entity_poly.pdbx_strand_id
1 'polypeptide(L)'
;MTALAIMRVGKLKSFGNVGGSEKHTARLQDTPNADPYKENIRLIGNNNDPSLEEIVKAKIADNTKHKPRKDAVLCSEIFLSASPEYFRPHDPSKAGEWDDKLMWNFTNASTKWLQENFGEKCVRAELHLDESTPHIHAYIVPVNDKTKQLSHKEMFGGDGRQASIKMSKLQDSYANSLAHLGIERGVKGSKATHTKVKEYYQAVNQEPLTLELDRLAPKRGETAQQLFERIKANPTIQSINHQLADHKRIVELERRASQRATASEKLRQQLEKRVAELEAENFYWKQQADKLRDLPLEEVAWNLGLDKSDKGDNRWQGLGQVVGINDSKWYDFTEEKGGGGAIDLVMHINNFNFRSSVAWLHDQFGEEGMLRASKAFIEKQATKIAQEELAPTFEPPTPDESKWLSVQDYLVQKRGLPENFIIGLHQKGWLYADDQQNAVFTMRELTVKEGTQYTNAETTLKGAFLRGTRGENNSFMGYALNSKRREGWFYFHLGGKPGDEIQKVVLCKSPIEALSCAFIGLNERSGMPSERTMYMVVDSPKSLPLEFLREVKAITAAYDNDSAGCSTAQAIKELLPQTTIAHPKAEDWNLELLERLRLQRVQQKEAGKKKNRGLER
;
A
#
# COMPACT_ATOMS: atom_id res chain seq x y z
N MET A 1 -4.76 29.38 -27.14
CA MET A 1 -5.53 29.24 -25.87
C MET A 1 -6.59 28.20 -26.14
N THR A 2 -6.83 27.26 -25.23
CA THR A 2 -7.92 26.28 -25.37
C THR A 2 -9.24 26.97 -25.09
N ALA A 3 -10.26 26.71 -25.91
CA ALA A 3 -11.58 27.30 -25.72
C ALA A 3 -12.28 26.64 -24.53
N LEU A 4 -13.00 27.42 -23.72
CA LEU A 4 -13.68 26.93 -22.52
C LEU A 4 -15.19 26.90 -22.72
N ALA A 5 -15.83 25.86 -22.18
CA ALA A 5 -17.28 25.75 -22.10
C ALA A 5 -17.83 26.69 -21.02
N ILE A 6 -18.81 27.52 -21.39
CA ILE A 6 -19.47 28.47 -20.50
C ILE A 6 -20.91 27.99 -20.26
N MET A 7 -21.22 27.66 -19.00
CA MET A 7 -22.56 27.23 -18.58
C MET A 7 -22.93 27.88 -17.25
N ARG A 8 -24.09 28.54 -17.22
CA ARG A 8 -24.62 29.19 -16.01
C ARG A 8 -26.11 28.90 -15.88
N VAL A 9 -26.59 28.79 -14.64
CA VAL A 9 -28.02 28.69 -14.32
C VAL A 9 -28.48 29.91 -13.52
N GLY A 10 -29.50 30.61 -14.02
CA GLY A 10 -30.24 31.68 -13.36
C GLY A 10 -31.58 31.17 -12.80
N LYS A 11 -32.03 31.74 -11.67
CA LYS A 11 -33.29 31.37 -11.02
C LYS A 11 -34.36 32.41 -11.30
N LEU A 12 -35.48 32.01 -11.91
CA LEU A 12 -36.65 32.87 -12.16
C LEU A 12 -37.76 32.50 -11.17
N LYS A 13 -38.00 33.36 -10.17
CA LYS A 13 -38.90 33.08 -9.04
C LYS A 13 -40.30 33.67 -9.20
N SER A 14 -40.49 34.58 -10.14
CA SER A 14 -41.80 35.19 -10.42
C SER A 14 -42.07 35.17 -11.91
N PHE A 15 -43.34 35.16 -12.30
CA PHE A 15 -43.74 35.27 -13.69
C PHE A 15 -43.28 36.60 -14.32
N GLY A 16 -43.19 37.68 -13.53
CA GLY A 16 -42.56 38.92 -13.97
C GLY A 16 -41.06 38.76 -14.31
N ASN A 17 -40.33 37.88 -13.63
CA ASN A 17 -38.94 37.57 -14.03
C ASN A 17 -38.88 36.71 -15.30
N VAL A 18 -39.85 35.80 -15.48
CA VAL A 18 -39.96 34.97 -16.69
C VAL A 18 -40.27 35.84 -17.90
N GLY A 19 -41.31 36.67 -17.82
CA GLY A 19 -41.67 37.61 -18.88
C GLY A 19 -40.61 38.69 -19.11
N GLY A 20 -39.90 39.13 -18.05
CA GLY A 20 -38.77 40.06 -18.19
C GLY A 20 -37.58 39.45 -18.93
N SER A 21 -37.25 38.18 -18.64
CA SER A 21 -36.21 37.45 -19.39
C SER A 21 -36.64 37.23 -20.83
N GLU A 22 -37.89 36.80 -21.07
CA GLU A 22 -38.44 36.67 -22.42
C GLU A 22 -38.41 37.98 -23.22
N LYS A 23 -38.77 39.12 -22.64
CA LYS A 23 -38.71 40.41 -23.33
C LYS A 23 -37.30 40.78 -23.78
N HIS A 24 -36.29 40.39 -23.01
CA HIS A 24 -34.88 40.58 -23.38
C HIS A 24 -34.46 39.62 -24.50
N THR A 25 -34.83 38.34 -24.40
CA THR A 25 -34.46 37.27 -25.33
C THR A 25 -35.20 37.37 -26.67
N ALA A 26 -36.47 37.76 -26.64
CA ALA A 26 -37.31 38.01 -27.83
C ALA A 26 -37.24 39.45 -28.35
N ARG A 27 -36.32 40.29 -27.83
CA ARG A 27 -36.07 41.67 -28.25
C ARG A 27 -37.32 42.59 -28.27
N LEU A 28 -38.21 42.39 -27.30
CA LEU A 28 -39.39 43.24 -27.06
C LEU A 28 -39.06 44.51 -26.25
N GLN A 29 -37.79 44.69 -25.90
CA GLN A 29 -37.24 45.86 -25.21
C GLN A 29 -35.93 46.27 -25.90
N ASP A 30 -35.68 47.58 -25.98
CA ASP A 30 -34.45 48.13 -26.56
C ASP A 30 -33.20 47.62 -25.83
N THR A 31 -32.27 47.04 -26.59
CA THR A 31 -31.05 46.39 -26.09
C THR A 31 -29.83 46.98 -26.83
N PRO A 32 -29.11 47.94 -26.21
CA PRO A 32 -28.09 48.74 -26.91
C PRO A 32 -26.93 47.97 -27.55
N ASN A 33 -26.70 46.72 -27.12
CA ASN A 33 -25.59 45.88 -27.57
C ASN A 33 -26.01 44.83 -28.60
N ALA A 34 -27.29 44.79 -29.00
CA ALA A 34 -27.81 43.85 -29.99
C ALA A 34 -27.88 44.50 -31.38
N ASP A 35 -27.43 43.79 -32.41
CA ASP A 35 -27.53 44.19 -33.80
C ASP A 35 -28.95 43.92 -34.34
N PRO A 36 -29.75 44.95 -34.65
CA PRO A 36 -31.14 44.77 -35.07
C PRO A 36 -31.30 44.10 -36.44
N TYR A 37 -30.22 43.94 -37.21
CA TYR A 37 -30.24 43.28 -38.52
C TYR A 37 -29.96 41.77 -38.47
N LYS A 38 -29.68 41.22 -37.28
CA LYS A 38 -29.40 39.80 -37.08
C LYS A 38 -30.55 39.13 -36.35
N GLU A 39 -30.99 37.99 -36.89
CA GLU A 39 -32.09 37.22 -36.31
C GLU A 39 -31.59 36.10 -35.39
N ASN A 40 -32.32 35.91 -34.30
CA ASN A 40 -32.09 34.83 -33.34
C ASN A 40 -32.85 33.57 -33.77
N ILE A 41 -32.29 32.39 -33.48
CA ILE A 41 -32.83 31.11 -33.96
C ILE A 41 -33.45 30.34 -32.80
N ARG A 42 -34.72 29.94 -32.94
CA ARG A 42 -35.38 29.05 -31.97
C ARG A 42 -34.98 27.60 -32.20
N LEU A 43 -34.40 26.97 -31.17
CA LEU A 43 -33.88 25.60 -31.20
C LEU A 43 -34.87 24.59 -30.61
N ILE A 44 -35.58 24.99 -29.55
CA ILE A 44 -36.61 24.18 -28.87
C ILE A 44 -37.85 25.05 -28.68
N GLY A 45 -39.02 24.52 -29.06
CA GLY A 45 -40.29 25.24 -29.13
C GLY A 45 -40.62 25.72 -30.56
N ASN A 46 -41.85 26.13 -30.81
CA ASN A 46 -42.30 26.66 -32.09
C ASN A 46 -42.39 28.18 -32.07
N ASN A 47 -42.18 28.84 -33.22
CA ASN A 47 -42.28 30.31 -33.31
C ASN A 47 -43.69 30.86 -33.02
N ASN A 48 -44.72 30.03 -33.18
CA ASN A 48 -46.11 30.38 -32.90
C ASN A 48 -46.55 30.03 -31.47
N ASP A 49 -45.63 29.57 -30.62
CA ASP A 49 -45.96 29.23 -29.24
C ASP A 49 -46.40 30.49 -28.45
N PRO A 50 -47.29 30.32 -27.45
CA PRO A 50 -47.68 31.39 -26.54
C PRO A 50 -46.48 31.96 -25.77
N SER A 51 -46.71 33.03 -25.01
CA SER A 51 -45.64 33.64 -24.18
C SER A 51 -44.95 32.60 -23.29
N LEU A 52 -43.66 32.78 -23.02
CA LEU A 52 -42.89 31.90 -22.13
C LEU A 52 -43.56 31.77 -20.76
N GLU A 53 -44.18 32.86 -20.29
CA GLU A 53 -44.99 32.86 -19.07
C GLU A 53 -46.15 31.85 -19.15
N GLU A 54 -46.91 31.82 -20.24
CA GLU A 54 -48.02 30.90 -20.46
C GLU A 54 -47.54 29.45 -20.61
N ILE A 55 -46.45 29.21 -21.35
CA ILE A 55 -45.85 27.87 -21.49
C ILE A 55 -45.41 27.33 -20.13
N VAL A 56 -44.72 28.15 -19.33
CA VAL A 56 -44.27 27.76 -17.99
C VAL A 56 -45.47 27.51 -17.06
N LYS A 57 -46.53 28.34 -17.13
CA LYS A 57 -47.76 28.10 -16.37
C LYS A 57 -48.44 26.79 -16.76
N ALA A 58 -48.60 26.53 -18.05
CA ALA A 58 -49.19 25.29 -18.56
C ALA A 58 -48.38 24.07 -18.10
N LYS A 59 -47.06 24.10 -18.30
CA LYS A 59 -46.18 22.99 -17.88
C LYS A 59 -46.24 22.73 -16.37
N ILE A 60 -46.33 23.78 -15.54
CA ILE A 60 -46.52 23.65 -14.09
C ILE A 60 -47.89 23.04 -13.78
N ALA A 61 -48.97 23.53 -14.40
CA ALA A 61 -50.32 23.04 -14.16
C ALA A 61 -50.46 21.55 -14.54
N ASP A 62 -49.90 21.15 -15.67
CA ASP A 62 -50.00 19.77 -16.18
C ASP A 62 -49.19 18.77 -15.35
N ASN A 63 -48.09 19.23 -14.74
CA ASN A 63 -47.12 18.34 -14.11
C ASN A 63 -47.04 18.46 -12.58
N THR A 64 -47.78 19.39 -11.96
CA THR A 64 -47.79 19.56 -10.50
C THR A 64 -49.17 19.37 -9.88
N LYS A 65 -49.22 18.68 -8.73
CA LYS A 65 -50.49 18.39 -8.02
C LYS A 65 -50.95 19.51 -7.09
N HIS A 66 -50.04 20.41 -6.71
CA HIS A 66 -50.28 21.44 -5.71
C HIS A 66 -49.77 22.79 -6.21
N LYS A 67 -50.42 23.86 -5.76
CA LYS A 67 -49.98 25.22 -6.04
C LYS A 67 -48.51 25.41 -5.59
N PRO A 68 -47.64 25.97 -6.45
CA PRO A 68 -46.27 26.27 -6.07
C PRO A 68 -46.18 27.18 -4.84
N ARG A 69 -45.20 26.90 -3.97
CA ARG A 69 -44.83 27.77 -2.83
C ARG A 69 -44.46 29.18 -3.33
N LYS A 70 -44.70 30.21 -2.51
CA LYS A 70 -44.50 31.62 -2.88
C LYS A 70 -43.07 31.98 -3.30
N ASP A 71 -42.09 31.24 -2.80
CA ASP A 71 -40.66 31.40 -3.08
C ASP A 71 -40.10 30.29 -3.99
N ALA A 72 -40.98 29.53 -4.65
CA ALA A 72 -40.59 28.52 -5.62
C ALA A 72 -39.81 29.16 -6.78
N VAL A 73 -38.79 28.46 -7.26
CA VAL A 73 -38.20 28.77 -8.57
C VAL A 73 -39.14 28.18 -9.62
N LEU A 74 -39.81 29.05 -10.36
CA LEU A 74 -40.81 28.68 -11.37
C LEU A 74 -40.13 28.17 -12.65
N CYS A 75 -39.04 28.82 -13.04
CA CYS A 75 -38.25 28.47 -14.21
C CYS A 75 -36.77 28.71 -13.92
N SER A 76 -35.90 27.92 -14.55
CA SER A 76 -34.45 28.07 -14.48
C SER A 76 -33.93 28.39 -15.87
N GLU A 77 -33.21 29.50 -15.99
CA GLU A 77 -32.61 29.93 -17.25
C GLU A 77 -31.19 29.39 -17.32
N ILE A 78 -30.86 28.59 -18.32
CA ILE A 78 -29.52 28.11 -18.58
C ILE A 78 -28.92 28.94 -19.71
N PHE A 79 -27.81 29.60 -19.43
CA PHE A 79 -26.98 30.28 -20.41
C PHE A 79 -25.86 29.35 -20.83
N LEU A 80 -25.73 29.11 -22.14
CA LEU A 80 -24.73 28.26 -22.76
C LEU A 80 -23.93 29.05 -23.80
N SER A 81 -22.61 29.03 -23.71
CA SER A 81 -21.71 29.59 -24.74
C SER A 81 -20.35 28.90 -24.68
N ALA A 82 -19.41 29.35 -25.51
CA ALA A 82 -18.01 28.97 -25.49
C ALA A 82 -17.14 30.23 -25.56
N SER A 83 -15.86 30.11 -25.26
CA SER A 83 -14.93 31.24 -25.38
C SER A 83 -14.86 31.76 -26.84
N PRO A 84 -14.66 33.08 -27.06
CA PRO A 84 -14.63 33.66 -28.41
C PRO A 84 -13.63 33.00 -29.37
N GLU A 85 -12.53 32.46 -28.83
CA GLU A 85 -11.49 31.74 -29.58
C GLU A 85 -12.02 30.51 -30.31
N TYR A 86 -13.11 29.89 -29.82
CA TYR A 86 -13.75 28.78 -30.52
C TYR A 86 -14.51 29.26 -31.75
N PHE A 87 -15.33 30.31 -31.61
CA PHE A 87 -16.13 30.82 -32.72
C PHE A 87 -15.31 31.60 -33.75
N ARG A 88 -14.15 32.13 -33.33
CA ARG A 88 -13.26 32.96 -34.15
C ARG A 88 -11.81 32.53 -33.96
N PRO A 89 -11.41 31.37 -34.51
CA PRO A 89 -10.06 30.84 -34.31
C PRO A 89 -8.96 31.73 -34.92
N HIS A 90 -9.28 32.54 -35.94
CA HIS A 90 -8.33 33.42 -36.61
C HIS A 90 -8.19 34.81 -35.97
N ASP A 91 -9.26 35.34 -35.36
CA ASP A 91 -9.25 36.64 -34.69
C ASP A 91 -10.33 36.74 -33.59
N PRO A 92 -9.99 36.37 -32.34
CA PRO A 92 -10.94 36.40 -31.23
C PRO A 92 -11.48 37.80 -30.89
N SER A 93 -10.80 38.87 -31.34
CA SER A 93 -11.15 40.25 -30.98
C SER A 93 -12.34 40.84 -31.76
N LYS A 94 -12.68 40.25 -32.91
CA LYS A 94 -13.77 40.72 -33.79
C LYS A 94 -15.16 40.34 -33.30
N ALA A 95 -15.66 41.08 -32.32
CA ALA A 95 -17.02 40.91 -31.80
C ALA A 95 -18.07 40.95 -32.93
N GLY A 96 -19.02 40.01 -32.92
CA GLY A 96 -20.08 39.92 -33.92
C GLY A 96 -19.74 39.12 -35.19
N GLU A 97 -18.50 38.64 -35.36
CA GLU A 97 -18.15 37.66 -36.40
C GLU A 97 -18.08 36.24 -35.80
N TRP A 98 -18.29 35.20 -36.60
CA TRP A 98 -18.06 33.80 -36.21
C TRP A 98 -17.92 32.90 -37.43
N ASP A 99 -17.35 31.73 -37.24
CA ASP A 99 -17.38 30.65 -38.24
C ASP A 99 -18.71 29.89 -38.14
N ASP A 100 -19.49 29.89 -39.21
CA ASP A 100 -20.82 29.26 -39.26
C ASP A 100 -20.79 27.76 -38.97
N LYS A 101 -19.74 27.05 -39.39
CA LYS A 101 -19.61 25.61 -39.16
C LYS A 101 -19.36 25.33 -37.68
N LEU A 102 -18.48 26.10 -37.05
CA LEU A 102 -18.19 25.95 -35.62
C LEU A 102 -19.40 26.35 -34.76
N MET A 103 -20.12 27.40 -35.16
CA MET A 103 -21.37 27.83 -34.53
C MET A 103 -22.44 26.73 -34.59
N TRP A 104 -22.69 26.14 -35.76
CA TRP A 104 -23.67 25.05 -35.89
C TRP A 104 -23.27 23.79 -35.12
N ASN A 105 -21.99 23.44 -35.12
CA ASN A 105 -21.49 22.31 -34.32
C ASN A 105 -21.74 22.52 -32.81
N PHE A 106 -21.44 23.72 -32.30
CA PHE A 106 -21.72 24.10 -30.92
C PHE A 106 -23.22 24.05 -30.62
N THR A 107 -24.04 24.60 -31.52
CA THR A 107 -25.50 24.66 -31.38
C THR A 107 -26.11 23.26 -31.33
N ASN A 108 -25.68 22.37 -32.21
CA ASN A 108 -26.17 20.99 -32.26
C ASN A 108 -25.78 20.20 -31.01
N ALA A 109 -24.51 20.30 -30.57
CA ALA A 109 -24.04 19.62 -29.37
C ALA A 109 -24.74 20.14 -28.10
N SER A 110 -24.96 21.46 -28.02
CA SER A 110 -25.66 22.09 -26.89
C SER A 110 -27.14 21.74 -26.85
N THR A 111 -27.82 21.74 -28.00
CA THR A 111 -29.23 21.32 -28.13
C THR A 111 -29.41 19.86 -27.74
N LYS A 112 -28.52 18.98 -28.24
CA LYS A 112 -28.54 17.56 -27.89
C LYS A 112 -28.36 17.36 -26.39
N TRP A 113 -27.39 18.06 -25.78
CA TRP A 113 -27.17 17.99 -24.34
C TRP A 113 -28.39 18.45 -23.52
N LEU A 114 -29.06 19.53 -23.95
CA LEU A 114 -30.30 20.02 -23.32
C LEU A 114 -31.41 18.96 -23.37
N GLN A 115 -31.60 18.32 -24.53
CA GLN A 115 -32.59 17.26 -24.70
C GLN A 115 -32.27 16.02 -23.87
N GLU A 116 -31.01 15.57 -23.82
CA GLU A 116 -30.61 14.39 -23.05
C GLU A 116 -30.71 14.61 -21.54
N ASN A 117 -30.37 15.81 -21.04
CA ASN A 117 -30.33 16.07 -19.60
C ASN A 117 -31.69 16.55 -19.04
N PHE A 118 -32.47 17.29 -19.82
CA PHE A 118 -33.72 17.90 -19.34
C PHE A 118 -34.96 17.45 -20.11
N GLY A 119 -34.82 16.93 -21.32
CA GLY A 119 -35.93 16.44 -22.15
C GLY A 119 -37.07 17.45 -22.23
N GLU A 120 -38.30 16.99 -22.00
CA GLU A 120 -39.51 17.82 -22.03
C GLU A 120 -39.57 18.91 -20.94
N LYS A 121 -38.65 18.90 -19.96
CA LYS A 121 -38.56 19.95 -18.94
C LYS A 121 -37.94 21.22 -19.50
N CYS A 122 -37.16 21.11 -20.58
CA CYS A 122 -36.71 22.25 -21.36
C CYS A 122 -37.85 22.70 -22.27
N VAL A 123 -38.49 23.82 -21.92
CA VAL A 123 -39.69 24.30 -22.62
C VAL A 123 -39.35 25.17 -23.82
N ARG A 124 -38.21 25.85 -23.79
CA ARG A 124 -37.76 26.73 -24.88
C ARG A 124 -36.25 26.88 -24.86
N ALA A 125 -35.64 26.96 -26.03
CA ALA A 125 -34.23 27.31 -26.18
C ALA A 125 -34.02 28.16 -27.43
N GLU A 126 -33.25 29.24 -27.31
CA GLU A 126 -33.01 30.22 -28.38
C GLU A 126 -31.51 30.52 -28.48
N LEU A 127 -31.00 30.47 -29.71
CA LEU A 127 -29.64 30.87 -30.07
C LEU A 127 -29.64 32.35 -30.44
N HIS A 128 -28.84 33.13 -29.74
CA HIS A 128 -28.61 34.53 -30.02
C HIS A 128 -27.36 34.71 -30.88
N LEU A 129 -27.53 35.46 -31.97
CA LEU A 129 -26.49 35.79 -32.95
C LEU A 129 -26.29 37.31 -33.12
N ASP A 130 -27.17 38.09 -32.49
CA ASP A 130 -27.21 39.54 -32.56
C ASP A 130 -26.28 40.23 -31.54
N GLU A 131 -25.67 39.49 -30.61
CA GLU A 131 -24.70 40.03 -29.65
C GLU A 131 -23.25 39.71 -30.05
N SER A 132 -22.29 40.02 -29.16
CA SER A 132 -20.87 39.84 -29.46
C SER A 132 -20.51 38.39 -29.80
N THR A 133 -20.94 37.41 -29.00
CA THR A 133 -20.56 35.99 -29.16
C THR A 133 -21.81 35.12 -29.19
N PRO A 134 -21.91 34.13 -30.11
CA PRO A 134 -23.04 33.20 -30.12
C PRO A 134 -23.27 32.53 -28.77
N HIS A 135 -24.51 32.54 -28.30
CA HIS A 135 -24.89 31.94 -27.02
C HIS A 135 -26.36 31.50 -27.02
N ILE A 136 -26.70 30.54 -26.16
CA ILE A 136 -28.04 29.95 -26.08
C ILE A 136 -28.64 30.26 -24.71
N HIS A 137 -29.88 30.75 -24.72
CA HIS A 137 -30.75 30.83 -23.55
C HIS A 137 -31.75 29.69 -23.60
N ALA A 138 -31.69 28.81 -22.59
CA ALA A 138 -32.63 27.70 -22.44
C ALA A 138 -33.44 27.83 -21.16
N TYR A 139 -34.74 27.54 -21.22
CA TYR A 139 -35.67 27.68 -20.12
C TYR A 139 -36.16 26.31 -19.66
N ILE A 140 -35.85 25.97 -18.41
CA ILE A 140 -36.14 24.66 -17.82
C ILE A 140 -37.11 24.83 -16.65
N VAL A 141 -38.23 24.11 -16.68
CA VAL A 141 -39.19 24.04 -15.57
C VAL A 141 -38.75 22.90 -14.63
N PRO A 142 -38.32 23.17 -13.39
CA PRO A 142 -37.68 22.17 -12.54
C PRO A 142 -38.72 21.28 -11.84
N VAL A 143 -39.45 20.46 -12.58
CA VAL A 143 -40.44 19.52 -12.02
C VAL A 143 -39.75 18.23 -11.56
N ASN A 144 -40.08 17.79 -10.35
CA ASN A 144 -39.75 16.47 -9.85
C ASN A 144 -40.86 15.47 -10.21
N ASP A 145 -40.50 14.41 -10.94
CA ASP A 145 -41.45 13.41 -11.44
C ASP A 145 -42.05 12.53 -10.33
N LYS A 146 -41.34 12.33 -9.22
CA LYS A 146 -41.78 11.52 -8.06
C LYS A 146 -42.75 12.28 -7.17
N THR A 147 -42.42 13.52 -6.84
CA THR A 147 -43.22 14.34 -5.91
C THR A 147 -44.29 15.18 -6.63
N LYS A 148 -44.18 15.34 -7.96
CA LYS A 148 -45.04 16.21 -8.77
C LYS A 148 -45.10 17.64 -8.20
N GLN A 149 -43.94 18.14 -7.79
CA GLN A 149 -43.72 19.49 -7.26
C GLN A 149 -42.51 20.14 -7.93
N LEU A 150 -42.43 21.47 -7.86
CA LEU A 150 -41.27 22.23 -8.34
C LEU A 150 -40.10 22.11 -7.35
N SER A 151 -38.96 21.64 -7.85
CA SER A 151 -37.77 21.36 -7.06
C SER A 151 -36.49 21.72 -7.82
N HIS A 152 -36.18 23.02 -7.87
CA HIS A 152 -34.88 23.49 -8.39
C HIS A 152 -33.70 22.94 -7.57
N LYS A 153 -33.88 22.81 -6.24
CA LYS A 153 -32.85 22.27 -5.33
C LYS A 153 -32.44 20.84 -5.68
N GLU A 154 -33.39 20.03 -6.15
CA GLU A 154 -33.10 18.66 -6.54
C GLU A 154 -32.43 18.60 -7.92
N MET A 155 -32.88 19.42 -8.87
CA MET A 155 -32.35 19.42 -10.22
C MET A 155 -30.96 20.04 -10.31
N PHE A 156 -30.77 21.23 -9.74
CA PHE A 156 -29.52 22.01 -9.87
C PHE A 156 -28.71 22.10 -8.58
N GLY A 157 -29.24 21.58 -7.47
CA GLY A 157 -28.62 21.70 -6.15
C GLY A 157 -29.24 22.81 -5.29
N GLY A 158 -29.19 22.62 -3.97
CA GLY A 158 -29.76 23.53 -2.99
C GLY A 158 -28.80 24.62 -2.57
N ASP A 159 -28.48 24.65 -1.28
CA ASP A 159 -27.49 25.55 -0.70
C ASP A 159 -26.29 24.76 -0.18
N GLY A 160 -25.13 25.42 -0.08
CA GLY A 160 -23.91 24.85 0.48
C GLY A 160 -23.23 23.80 -0.40
N ARG A 161 -22.49 22.88 0.23
CA ARG A 161 -21.57 21.94 -0.44
C ARG A 161 -22.26 21.03 -1.46
N GLN A 162 -23.49 20.58 -1.18
CA GLN A 162 -24.25 19.73 -2.11
C GLN A 162 -24.59 20.45 -3.41
N ALA A 163 -24.86 21.76 -3.35
CA ALA A 163 -25.15 22.56 -4.54
C ALA A 163 -23.91 22.71 -5.42
N SER A 164 -22.75 22.99 -4.80
CA SER A 164 -21.47 23.08 -5.50
C SER A 164 -21.11 21.76 -6.20
N ILE A 165 -21.32 20.60 -5.55
CA ILE A 165 -21.07 19.29 -6.15
C ILE A 165 -21.99 19.04 -7.36
N LYS A 166 -23.30 19.29 -7.22
CA LYS A 166 -24.25 19.09 -8.33
C LYS A 166 -23.97 20.04 -9.50
N MET A 167 -23.72 21.32 -9.23
CA MET A 167 -23.40 22.30 -10.26
C MET A 167 -22.08 21.95 -10.96
N SER A 168 -21.07 21.50 -10.21
CA SER A 168 -19.81 21.01 -10.80
C SER A 168 -20.07 19.83 -11.72
N LYS A 169 -20.85 18.83 -11.29
CA LYS A 169 -21.22 17.68 -12.12
C LYS A 169 -21.97 18.09 -13.39
N LEU A 170 -22.85 19.08 -13.30
CA LEU A 170 -23.59 19.58 -14.45
C LEU A 170 -22.68 20.28 -15.46
N GLN A 171 -21.75 21.12 -14.98
CA GLN A 171 -20.73 21.74 -15.82
C GLN A 171 -19.75 20.70 -16.42
N ASP A 172 -19.44 19.64 -15.68
CA ASP A 172 -18.62 18.51 -16.16
C ASP A 172 -19.37 17.76 -17.28
N SER A 173 -20.68 17.50 -17.11
CA SER A 173 -21.55 16.90 -18.14
C SER A 173 -21.60 17.75 -19.42
N TYR A 174 -21.77 19.07 -19.29
CA TYR A 174 -21.81 19.98 -20.44
C TYR A 174 -20.46 20.09 -21.15
N ALA A 175 -19.35 20.15 -20.41
CA ALA A 175 -18.04 20.14 -21.05
C ALA A 175 -17.77 18.82 -21.80
N ASN A 176 -18.21 17.68 -21.26
CA ASN A 176 -18.07 16.40 -21.93
C ASN A 176 -18.85 16.32 -23.24
N SER A 177 -20.03 16.95 -23.34
CA SER A 177 -20.78 16.98 -24.60
C SER A 177 -20.07 17.82 -25.67
N LEU A 178 -19.29 18.83 -25.28
CA LEU A 178 -18.53 19.68 -26.19
C LEU A 178 -17.07 19.25 -26.42
N ALA A 179 -16.58 18.25 -25.69
CA ALA A 179 -15.17 17.84 -25.73
C ALA A 179 -14.69 17.44 -27.13
N HIS A 180 -15.56 16.81 -27.94
CA HIS A 180 -15.26 16.44 -29.33
C HIS A 180 -15.05 17.64 -30.27
N LEU A 181 -15.48 18.84 -29.87
CA LEU A 181 -15.28 20.09 -30.60
C LEU A 181 -14.00 20.82 -30.17
N GLY A 182 -13.21 20.24 -29.26
CA GLY A 182 -12.01 20.87 -28.70
C GLY A 182 -12.31 21.97 -27.66
N ILE A 183 -13.54 22.01 -27.14
CA ILE A 183 -13.94 22.91 -26.06
C ILE A 183 -13.74 22.20 -24.72
N GLU A 184 -12.94 22.79 -23.84
CA GLU A 184 -12.57 22.23 -22.55
C GLU A 184 -13.45 22.74 -21.41
N ARG A 185 -13.43 22.00 -20.31
CA ARG A 185 -14.10 22.38 -19.07
C ARG A 185 -13.45 23.63 -18.46
N GLY A 186 -14.26 24.64 -18.11
CA GLY A 186 -13.79 25.79 -17.33
C GLY A 186 -13.18 25.38 -15.98
N VAL A 187 -12.34 26.22 -15.37
CA VAL A 187 -11.57 25.82 -14.18
C VAL A 187 -12.46 25.42 -12.99
N LYS A 188 -12.28 24.20 -12.50
CA LYS A 188 -13.06 23.64 -11.39
C LYS A 188 -12.62 24.26 -10.07
N GLY A 189 -13.59 24.63 -9.22
CA GLY A 189 -13.31 25.35 -7.99
C GLY A 189 -12.83 26.80 -8.18
N SER A 190 -13.08 27.40 -9.35
CA SER A 190 -12.76 28.81 -9.61
C SER A 190 -13.36 29.71 -8.52
N LYS A 191 -12.54 30.65 -8.02
CA LYS A 191 -12.96 31.70 -7.07
C LYS A 191 -13.53 32.95 -7.77
N ALA A 192 -13.65 32.91 -9.11
CA ALA A 192 -14.18 34.03 -9.87
C ALA A 192 -15.65 34.29 -9.49
N THR A 193 -15.96 35.53 -9.12
CA THR A 193 -17.32 35.97 -8.88
C THR A 193 -17.96 36.39 -10.19
N HIS A 194 -19.20 35.95 -10.45
CA HIS A 194 -19.92 36.40 -11.64
C HIS A 194 -20.21 37.91 -11.55
N THR A 195 -19.67 38.67 -12.49
CA THR A 195 -19.95 40.09 -12.68
C THR A 195 -21.12 40.23 -13.65
N LYS A 196 -22.11 41.09 -13.35
CA LYS A 196 -23.22 41.30 -14.28
C LYS A 196 -22.71 41.94 -15.57
N VAL A 197 -23.36 41.64 -16.69
CA VAL A 197 -23.03 42.19 -18.01
C VAL A 197 -22.93 43.73 -17.98
N LYS A 198 -23.84 44.42 -17.27
CA LYS A 198 -23.79 45.88 -17.08
C LYS A 198 -22.58 46.37 -16.27
N GLU A 199 -22.13 45.62 -15.27
CA GLU A 199 -20.96 45.95 -14.43
C GLU A 199 -19.66 45.66 -15.19
N TYR A 200 -19.62 44.59 -15.99
CA TYR A 200 -18.52 44.28 -16.91
C TYR A 200 -18.41 45.36 -18.01
N TYR A 201 -19.51 45.74 -18.65
CA TYR A 201 -19.49 46.85 -19.62
C TYR A 201 -19.23 48.21 -18.95
N GLN A 202 -19.63 48.46 -17.70
CA GLN A 202 -19.18 49.68 -17.00
C GLN A 202 -17.69 49.66 -16.67
N ALA A 203 -17.08 48.49 -16.50
CA ALA A 203 -15.64 48.34 -16.24
C ALA A 203 -14.79 48.31 -17.53
N VAL A 204 -15.35 47.81 -18.63
CA VAL A 204 -14.66 47.62 -19.93
C VAL A 204 -15.01 48.72 -20.94
N ASN A 205 -16.23 49.27 -20.91
CA ASN A 205 -16.72 50.38 -21.74
C ASN A 205 -16.93 51.67 -20.94
N GLN A 206 -16.14 51.97 -19.89
CA GLN A 206 -15.83 53.39 -19.72
C GLN A 206 -15.16 53.78 -21.04
N GLU A 207 -15.85 54.57 -21.87
CA GLU A 207 -15.28 55.04 -23.13
C GLU A 207 -13.85 55.49 -22.82
N PRO A 208 -12.82 54.88 -23.44
CA PRO A 208 -11.49 55.48 -23.35
C PRO A 208 -11.68 56.90 -23.86
N LEU A 209 -11.36 57.92 -23.05
CA LEU A 209 -11.44 59.29 -23.53
C LEU A 209 -10.67 59.33 -24.86
N THR A 210 -11.40 59.49 -25.96
CA THR A 210 -10.78 59.51 -27.28
C THR A 210 -10.01 60.80 -27.38
N LEU A 211 -8.69 60.67 -27.46
CA LEU A 211 -7.80 61.80 -27.68
C LEU A 211 -8.06 62.37 -29.07
N GLU A 212 -8.66 63.56 -29.14
CA GLU A 212 -8.64 64.38 -30.35
C GLU A 212 -7.17 64.77 -30.62
N LEU A 213 -6.49 63.99 -31.48
CA LEU A 213 -5.09 64.19 -31.87
C LEU A 213 -4.83 65.61 -32.40
N ASP A 214 -5.82 66.25 -33.01
CA ASP A 214 -5.75 67.62 -33.51
C ASP A 214 -5.53 68.66 -32.40
N ARG A 215 -5.97 68.39 -31.16
CA ARG A 215 -5.73 69.27 -30.00
C ARG A 215 -4.31 69.14 -29.42
N LEU A 216 -3.57 68.10 -29.81
CA LEU A 216 -2.18 67.85 -29.40
C LEU A 216 -1.15 68.40 -30.39
N ALA A 217 -1.58 68.96 -31.52
CA ALA A 217 -0.66 69.53 -32.50
C ALA A 217 0.23 70.64 -31.89
N PRO A 218 1.51 70.73 -32.30
CA PRO A 218 2.39 71.80 -31.86
C PRO A 218 1.83 73.16 -32.27
N LYS A 219 1.77 74.10 -31.32
CA LYS A 219 1.41 75.48 -31.65
C LYS A 219 2.58 76.15 -32.38
N ARG A 220 2.30 77.10 -33.27
CA ARG A 220 3.36 77.85 -33.99
C ARG A 220 4.33 78.48 -32.98
N GLY A 221 5.61 78.11 -33.06
CA GLY A 221 6.69 78.60 -32.19
C GLY A 221 6.94 77.79 -30.90
N GLU A 222 6.19 76.71 -30.66
CA GLU A 222 6.39 75.83 -29.50
C GLU A 222 7.59 74.89 -29.70
N THR A 223 8.46 74.79 -28.70
CA THR A 223 9.60 73.85 -28.71
C THR A 223 9.17 72.44 -28.30
N ALA A 224 9.94 71.42 -28.70
CA ALA A 224 9.64 70.02 -28.39
C ALA A 224 9.52 69.73 -26.88
N GLN A 225 10.30 70.42 -26.05
CA GLN A 225 10.22 70.31 -24.58
C GLN A 225 8.91 70.92 -24.02
N GLN A 226 8.49 72.07 -24.53
CA GLN A 226 7.24 72.71 -24.13
C GLN A 226 6.01 71.90 -24.55
N LEU A 227 6.04 71.29 -25.74
CA LEU A 227 5.02 70.36 -26.20
C LEU A 227 4.93 69.13 -25.28
N PHE A 228 6.06 68.53 -24.91
CA PHE A 228 6.11 67.38 -24.02
C PHE A 228 5.55 67.70 -22.62
N GLU A 229 5.94 68.84 -22.05
CA GLU A 229 5.41 69.35 -20.77
C GLU A 229 3.88 69.55 -20.84
N ARG A 230 3.37 70.15 -21.92
CA ARG A 230 1.93 70.38 -22.14
C ARG A 230 1.14 69.08 -22.28
N ILE A 231 1.67 68.11 -23.02
CA ILE A 231 1.04 66.79 -23.20
C ILE A 231 1.05 66.03 -21.85
N LYS A 232 2.15 66.09 -21.10
CA LYS A 232 2.29 65.45 -19.79
C LYS A 232 1.39 66.08 -18.72
N ALA A 233 1.19 67.40 -18.77
CA ALA A 233 0.33 68.13 -17.85
C ALA A 233 -1.16 68.08 -18.22
N ASN A 234 -1.52 67.52 -19.38
CA ASN A 234 -2.90 67.45 -19.83
C ASN A 234 -3.71 66.47 -18.94
N PRO A 235 -4.77 66.94 -18.26
CA PRO A 235 -5.55 66.11 -17.33
C PRO A 235 -6.24 64.93 -18.02
N THR A 236 -6.58 65.05 -19.31
CA THR A 236 -7.15 63.96 -20.12
C THR A 236 -6.12 62.87 -20.44
N ILE A 237 -4.87 63.24 -20.74
CA ILE A 237 -3.77 62.27 -20.95
C ILE A 237 -3.44 61.56 -19.62
N GLN A 238 -3.46 62.29 -18.50
CA GLN A 238 -3.21 61.71 -17.18
C GLN A 238 -4.30 60.71 -16.77
N SER A 239 -5.59 61.02 -17.01
CA SER A 239 -6.67 60.09 -16.72
C SER A 239 -6.62 58.84 -17.60
N ILE A 240 -6.30 58.98 -18.89
CA ILE A 240 -6.12 57.86 -19.82
C ILE A 240 -4.94 56.98 -19.40
N ASN A 241 -3.81 57.58 -19.01
CA ASN A 241 -2.66 56.82 -18.49
C ASN A 241 -2.99 56.07 -17.19
N HIS A 242 -3.80 56.67 -16.32
CA HIS A 242 -4.27 56.02 -15.10
C HIS A 242 -5.19 54.83 -15.40
N GLN A 243 -6.18 55.02 -16.28
CA GLN A 243 -7.07 53.95 -16.76
C GLN A 243 -6.29 52.81 -17.43
N LEU A 244 -5.31 53.12 -18.29
CA LEU A 244 -4.45 52.13 -18.93
C LEU A 244 -3.59 51.36 -17.91
N ALA A 245 -3.09 52.03 -16.88
CA ALA A 245 -2.32 51.41 -15.81
C ALA A 245 -3.19 50.48 -14.95
N ASP A 246 -4.41 50.91 -14.63
CA ASP A 246 -5.37 50.11 -13.87
C ASP A 246 -5.84 48.89 -14.67
N HIS A 247 -6.16 49.08 -15.95
CA HIS A 247 -6.52 47.99 -16.86
C HIS A 247 -5.36 46.98 -16.99
N LYS A 248 -4.12 47.44 -17.14
CA LYS A 248 -2.93 46.56 -17.13
C LYS A 248 -2.79 45.79 -15.82
N ARG A 249 -3.05 46.42 -14.66
CA ARG A 249 -3.03 45.73 -13.36
C ARG A 249 -4.11 44.66 -13.27
N ILE A 250 -5.33 44.95 -13.72
CA ILE A 250 -6.46 44.03 -13.69
C ILE A 250 -6.17 42.82 -14.58
N VAL A 251 -5.71 43.04 -15.82
CA VAL A 251 -5.35 41.98 -16.77
C VAL A 251 -4.23 41.08 -16.21
N GLU A 252 -3.20 41.66 -15.58
CA GLU A 252 -2.11 40.86 -14.99
C GLU A 252 -2.58 40.08 -13.74
N LEU A 253 -3.48 40.65 -12.92
CA LEU A 253 -4.09 39.95 -11.79
C LEU A 253 -4.94 38.77 -12.26
N GLU A 254 -5.74 38.94 -13.31
CA GLU A 254 -6.53 37.87 -13.92
C GLU A 254 -5.64 36.78 -14.53
N ARG A 255 -4.57 37.18 -15.24
CA ARG A 255 -3.59 36.23 -15.80
C ARG A 255 -2.96 35.37 -14.71
N ARG A 256 -2.55 35.99 -13.60
CA ARG A 256 -1.99 35.29 -12.43
C ARG A 256 -3.03 34.40 -11.75
N ALA A 257 -4.27 34.86 -11.63
CA ALA A 257 -5.36 34.08 -11.04
C ALA A 257 -5.68 32.84 -11.90
N SER A 258 -5.74 33.01 -13.23
CA SER A 258 -5.96 31.94 -14.19
C SER A 258 -4.83 30.91 -14.16
N GLN A 259 -3.56 31.35 -14.20
CA GLN A 259 -2.41 30.45 -14.09
C GLN A 259 -2.39 29.64 -12.78
N ARG A 260 -2.70 30.30 -11.64
CA ARG A 260 -2.83 29.61 -10.35
C ARG A 260 -3.95 28.59 -10.36
N ALA A 261 -5.07 28.90 -10.99
CA ALA A 261 -6.23 28.01 -11.08
C ALA A 261 -5.92 26.78 -11.96
N THR A 262 -5.24 26.95 -13.10
CA THR A 262 -4.80 25.83 -13.95
C THR A 262 -3.77 24.95 -13.22
N ALA A 263 -2.79 25.55 -12.53
CA ALA A 263 -1.80 24.80 -11.76
C ALA A 263 -2.46 24.00 -10.62
N SER A 264 -3.44 24.60 -9.93
CA SER A 264 -4.20 23.94 -8.88
C SER A 264 -5.03 22.76 -9.41
N GLU A 265 -5.63 22.87 -10.61
CA GLU A 265 -6.38 21.75 -11.20
C GLU A 265 -5.46 20.61 -11.63
N LYS A 266 -4.31 20.91 -12.24
CA LYS A 266 -3.29 19.91 -12.58
C LYS A 266 -2.83 19.14 -11.34
N LEU A 267 -2.56 19.85 -10.24
CA LEU A 267 -2.19 19.23 -8.97
C LEU A 267 -3.33 18.37 -8.41
N ARG A 268 -4.59 18.85 -8.51
CA ARG A 268 -5.75 18.06 -8.05
C ARG A 268 -5.90 16.76 -8.84
N GLN A 269 -5.74 16.80 -10.16
CA GLN A 269 -5.79 15.61 -11.01
C GLN A 269 -4.67 14.60 -10.65
N GLN A 270 -3.46 15.10 -10.37
CA GLN A 270 -2.36 14.25 -9.90
C GLN A 270 -2.66 13.60 -8.55
N LEU A 271 -3.22 14.36 -7.61
CA LEU A 271 -3.63 13.84 -6.30
C LEU A 271 -4.78 12.85 -6.40
N GLU A 272 -5.80 13.12 -7.21
CA GLU A 272 -6.91 12.19 -7.46
C GLU A 272 -6.42 10.87 -8.06
N LYS A 273 -5.51 10.93 -9.03
CA LYS A 273 -4.88 9.74 -9.60
C LYS A 273 -4.09 8.97 -8.55
N ARG A 274 -3.30 9.66 -7.72
CA ARG A 274 -2.50 9.04 -6.66
C ARG A 274 -3.38 8.38 -5.58
N VAL A 275 -4.49 9.01 -5.22
CA VAL A 275 -5.46 8.43 -4.27
C VAL A 275 -6.09 7.18 -4.84
N ALA A 276 -6.53 7.20 -6.11
CA ALA A 276 -7.09 6.01 -6.76
C ALA A 276 -6.08 4.85 -6.83
N GLU A 277 -4.82 5.15 -7.11
CA GLU A 277 -3.73 4.15 -7.07
C GLU A 277 -3.56 3.55 -5.66
N LEU A 278 -3.51 4.41 -4.63
CA LEU A 278 -3.36 3.97 -3.23
C LEU A 278 -4.57 3.20 -2.71
N GLU A 279 -5.78 3.54 -3.16
CA GLU A 279 -7.01 2.82 -2.82
C GLU A 279 -7.03 1.42 -3.47
N ALA A 280 -6.63 1.31 -4.74
CA ALA A 280 -6.49 0.03 -5.42
C ALA A 280 -5.43 -0.85 -4.75
N GLU A 281 -4.30 -0.25 -4.37
CA GLU A 281 -3.23 -0.93 -3.63
C GLU A 281 -3.73 -1.43 -2.26
N ASN A 282 -4.41 -0.57 -1.48
CA ASN A 282 -4.98 -0.95 -0.19
C ASN A 282 -6.05 -2.05 -0.30
N PHE A 283 -6.93 -1.95 -1.30
CA PHE A 283 -7.95 -2.97 -1.53
C PHE A 283 -7.32 -4.33 -1.87
N TYR A 284 -6.26 -4.32 -2.67
CA TYR A 284 -5.48 -5.51 -2.99
C TYR A 284 -4.77 -6.09 -1.76
N TRP A 285 -4.08 -5.25 -0.97
CA TRP A 285 -3.44 -5.68 0.27
C TRP A 285 -4.43 -6.27 1.27
N LYS A 286 -5.64 -5.71 1.37
CA LYS A 286 -6.72 -6.28 2.19
C LYS A 286 -7.12 -7.67 1.71
N GLN A 287 -7.30 -7.88 0.41
CA GLN A 287 -7.57 -9.23 -0.12
C GLN A 287 -6.44 -10.22 0.15
N GLN A 288 -5.17 -9.79 0.06
CA GLN A 288 -4.04 -10.66 0.40
C GLN A 288 -3.98 -10.96 1.90
N ALA A 289 -4.28 -9.97 2.75
CA ALA A 289 -4.35 -10.12 4.19
C ALA A 289 -5.43 -11.13 4.61
N ASP A 290 -6.61 -11.06 3.99
CA ASP A 290 -7.73 -11.95 4.28
C ASP A 290 -7.40 -13.41 3.92
N LYS A 291 -6.62 -13.64 2.86
CA LYS A 291 -6.14 -14.99 2.50
C LYS A 291 -5.05 -15.54 3.43
N LEU A 292 -4.23 -14.66 4.00
CA LEU A 292 -3.19 -15.04 4.98
C LEU A 292 -3.75 -15.23 6.40
N ARG A 293 -4.92 -14.66 6.70
CA ARG A 293 -5.62 -14.84 7.98
C ARG A 293 -6.13 -16.26 8.20
N ASP A 294 -6.41 -17.00 7.13
CA ASP A 294 -6.94 -18.37 7.16
C ASP A 294 -5.85 -19.45 7.39
N LEU A 295 -4.59 -19.05 7.62
CA LEU A 295 -3.54 -19.99 8.00
C LEU A 295 -3.86 -20.60 9.39
N PRO A 296 -3.65 -21.92 9.58
CA PRO A 296 -3.90 -22.57 10.86
C PRO A 296 -3.07 -21.91 11.97
N LEU A 297 -3.74 -21.31 12.97
CA LEU A 297 -3.06 -20.58 14.04
C LEU A 297 -2.09 -21.46 14.84
N GLU A 298 -2.37 -22.74 14.94
CA GLU A 298 -1.49 -23.73 15.57
C GLU A 298 -0.14 -23.85 14.83
N GLU A 299 -0.15 -23.91 13.50
CA GLU A 299 1.09 -23.96 12.71
C GLU A 299 1.86 -22.63 12.79
N VAL A 300 1.13 -21.52 12.85
CA VAL A 300 1.73 -20.18 12.98
C VAL A 300 2.38 -20.02 14.36
N ALA A 301 1.70 -20.43 15.43
CA ALA A 301 2.24 -20.43 16.79
C ALA A 301 3.50 -21.29 16.93
N TRP A 302 3.50 -22.46 16.30
CA TRP A 302 4.69 -23.32 16.26
C TRP A 302 5.89 -22.64 15.59
N ASN A 303 5.69 -22.01 14.41
CA ASN A 303 6.76 -21.29 13.72
C ASN A 303 7.21 -20.02 14.49
N LEU A 304 6.35 -19.44 15.31
CA LEU A 304 6.67 -18.33 16.22
C LEU A 304 7.51 -18.78 17.44
N GLY A 305 7.77 -20.08 17.61
CA GLY A 305 8.55 -20.60 18.73
C GLY A 305 7.71 -20.83 19.99
N LEU A 306 6.39 -20.99 19.83
CA LEU A 306 5.50 -21.46 20.90
C LEU A 306 5.32 -22.97 20.75
N ASP A 307 5.41 -23.69 21.87
CA ASP A 307 5.18 -25.14 21.92
C ASP A 307 3.81 -25.44 22.56
N LYS A 308 3.12 -26.47 22.07
CA LYS A 308 1.85 -26.89 22.65
C LYS A 308 2.09 -27.41 24.08
N SER A 309 1.31 -26.90 25.04
CA SER A 309 1.42 -27.22 26.47
C SER A 309 0.73 -28.54 26.80
N ASP A 310 1.35 -29.36 27.64
CA ASP A 310 0.77 -30.62 28.13
C ASP A 310 -0.39 -30.42 29.13
N LYS A 311 -0.61 -29.18 29.60
CA LYS A 311 -1.54 -28.84 30.71
C LYS A 311 -2.89 -28.27 30.25
N GLY A 312 -3.31 -28.58 29.03
CA GLY A 312 -4.67 -28.34 28.56
C GLY A 312 -4.75 -28.28 27.04
N ASP A 313 -5.83 -28.84 26.49
CA ASP A 313 -6.15 -28.66 25.07
C ASP A 313 -6.12 -27.16 24.75
N ASN A 314 -5.46 -26.82 23.65
CA ASN A 314 -5.42 -25.49 23.03
C ASN A 314 -4.50 -24.42 23.65
N ARG A 315 -3.60 -24.75 24.58
CA ARG A 315 -2.59 -23.79 25.09
C ARG A 315 -1.22 -23.99 24.46
N TRP A 316 -0.60 -22.89 24.06
CA TRP A 316 0.73 -22.79 23.47
C TRP A 316 1.60 -21.91 24.36
N GLN A 317 2.83 -22.33 24.65
CA GLN A 317 3.72 -21.68 25.60
C GLN A 317 5.11 -21.56 24.99
N GLY A 318 5.72 -20.39 25.14
CA GLY A 318 7.05 -20.11 24.59
C GLY A 318 7.35 -18.63 24.73
N LEU A 319 8.64 -18.25 24.73
CA LEU A 319 9.07 -16.85 24.84
C LEU A 319 8.53 -16.10 26.08
N GLY A 320 8.15 -16.81 27.15
CA GLY A 320 7.55 -16.23 28.35
C GLY A 320 6.06 -15.89 28.23
N GLN A 321 5.43 -16.20 27.09
CA GLN A 321 4.01 -16.00 26.82
C GLN A 321 3.25 -17.33 26.86
N VAL A 322 1.97 -17.25 27.24
CA VAL A 322 1.04 -18.39 27.23
C VAL A 322 -0.18 -18.00 26.41
N VAL A 323 -0.32 -18.58 25.22
CA VAL A 323 -1.35 -18.24 24.25
C VAL A 323 -2.35 -19.39 24.11
N GLY A 324 -3.62 -19.13 24.37
CA GLY A 324 -4.72 -20.03 24.02
C GLY A 324 -5.14 -19.82 22.59
N ILE A 325 -5.25 -20.89 21.79
CA ILE A 325 -5.66 -20.82 20.38
C ILE A 325 -6.95 -21.61 20.20
N ASN A 326 -8.01 -20.97 19.74
CA ASN A 326 -9.29 -21.61 19.48
C ASN A 326 -9.77 -21.25 18.07
N ASP A 327 -9.63 -22.21 17.15
CA ASP A 327 -9.85 -22.06 15.72
C ASP A 327 -9.06 -20.88 15.10
N SER A 328 -9.76 -19.78 14.80
CA SER A 328 -9.23 -18.58 14.17
C SER A 328 -8.95 -17.44 15.15
N LYS A 329 -9.08 -17.68 16.46
CA LYS A 329 -8.83 -16.68 17.50
C LYS A 329 -7.77 -17.15 18.47
N TRP A 330 -7.05 -16.20 19.04
CA TRP A 330 -6.06 -16.48 20.07
C TRP A 330 -6.16 -15.46 21.21
N TYR A 331 -5.71 -15.88 22.38
CA TYR A 331 -5.68 -15.06 23.59
C TYR A 331 -4.39 -15.33 24.37
N ASP A 332 -3.58 -14.29 24.57
CA ASP A 332 -2.39 -14.34 25.41
C ASP A 332 -2.78 -14.09 26.87
N PHE A 333 -2.63 -15.13 27.69
CA PHE A 333 -2.90 -15.12 29.13
C PHE A 333 -1.81 -14.41 29.94
N THR A 334 -0.63 -14.17 29.37
CA THR A 334 0.45 -13.42 30.02
C THR A 334 0.23 -11.91 29.88
N GLU A 335 -0.17 -11.45 28.70
CA GLU A 335 -0.38 -10.01 28.42
C GLU A 335 -1.85 -9.57 28.49
N GLU A 336 -2.79 -10.50 28.72
CA GLU A 336 -4.24 -10.27 28.74
C GLU A 336 -4.79 -9.64 27.43
N LYS A 337 -4.19 -10.00 26.30
CA LYS A 337 -4.57 -9.50 24.96
C LYS A 337 -5.06 -10.65 24.07
N GLY A 338 -6.03 -10.36 23.22
CA GLY A 338 -6.52 -11.32 22.23
C GLY A 338 -6.64 -10.71 20.84
N GLY A 339 -6.55 -11.57 19.83
CA GLY A 339 -6.61 -11.21 18.41
C GLY A 339 -7.22 -12.32 17.56
N GLY A 340 -7.34 -12.06 16.25
CA GLY A 340 -7.95 -12.99 15.30
C GLY A 340 -7.12 -13.19 14.04
N GLY A 341 -6.81 -14.43 13.72
CA GLY A 341 -6.06 -14.82 12.51
C GLY A 341 -4.53 -14.68 12.64
N ALA A 342 -3.84 -15.29 11.66
CA ALA A 342 -2.40 -15.50 11.70
C ALA A 342 -1.58 -14.20 11.74
N ILE A 343 -2.00 -13.17 11.02
CA ILE A 343 -1.29 -11.88 10.98
C ILE A 343 -1.28 -11.23 12.37
N ASP A 344 -2.44 -11.18 13.02
CA ASP A 344 -2.57 -10.56 14.35
C ASP A 344 -1.74 -11.32 15.39
N LEU A 345 -1.65 -12.66 15.27
CA LEU A 345 -0.82 -13.49 16.14
C LEU A 345 0.67 -13.16 15.95
N VAL A 346 1.16 -13.09 14.71
CA VAL A 346 2.56 -12.76 14.41
C VAL A 346 2.89 -11.34 14.86
N MET A 347 1.99 -10.38 14.62
CA MET A 347 2.14 -9.01 15.09
C MET A 347 2.29 -8.95 16.61
N HIS A 348 1.49 -9.71 17.34
CA HIS A 348 1.51 -9.73 18.80
C HIS A 348 2.76 -10.39 19.37
N ILE A 349 3.12 -11.60 18.93
CA ILE A 349 4.25 -12.35 19.48
C ILE A 349 5.60 -11.70 19.12
N ASN A 350 5.77 -11.27 17.87
CA ASN A 350 7.04 -10.69 17.40
C ASN A 350 7.10 -9.16 17.51
N ASN A 351 6.05 -8.50 17.99
CA ASN A 351 5.90 -7.03 17.94
C ASN A 351 6.12 -6.44 16.53
N PHE A 352 5.69 -7.18 15.51
CA PHE A 352 5.82 -6.76 14.13
C PHE A 352 4.71 -5.79 13.72
N ASN A 353 5.04 -4.90 12.78
CA ASN A 353 4.01 -4.18 12.04
C ASN A 353 3.36 -5.13 11.01
N PHE A 354 2.25 -4.69 10.43
CA PHE A 354 1.48 -5.47 9.46
C PHE A 354 2.32 -5.98 8.29
N ARG A 355 3.20 -5.14 7.72
CA ARG A 355 4.02 -5.51 6.55
C ARG A 355 5.07 -6.56 6.90
N SER A 356 5.75 -6.38 8.04
CA SER A 356 6.73 -7.34 8.55
C SER A 356 6.08 -8.69 8.88
N SER A 357 4.85 -8.69 9.38
CA SER A 357 4.10 -9.92 9.70
C SER A 357 3.70 -10.69 8.44
N VAL A 358 3.29 -9.98 7.39
CA VAL A 358 2.99 -10.59 6.08
C VAL A 358 4.25 -11.17 5.43
N ALA A 359 5.37 -10.43 5.46
CA ALA A 359 6.65 -10.92 4.94
C ALA A 359 7.14 -12.16 5.69
N TRP A 360 6.99 -12.17 7.02
CA TRP A 360 7.33 -13.31 7.86
C TRP A 360 6.46 -14.53 7.52
N LEU A 361 5.14 -14.37 7.40
CA LEU A 361 4.24 -15.47 7.00
C LEU A 361 4.60 -16.03 5.61
N HIS A 362 4.98 -15.18 4.67
CA HIS A 362 5.46 -15.61 3.36
C HIS A 362 6.75 -16.43 3.44
N ASP A 363 7.74 -15.95 4.19
CA ASP A 363 9.04 -16.61 4.38
C ASP A 363 8.92 -17.98 5.06
N GLN A 364 8.11 -18.08 6.11
CA GLN A 364 7.97 -19.31 6.89
C GLN A 364 7.18 -20.42 6.19
N PHE A 365 6.17 -20.07 5.38
CA PHE A 365 5.26 -21.05 4.78
C PHE A 365 5.52 -21.35 3.27
N GLY A 366 6.36 -20.57 2.59
CA GLY A 366 6.83 -20.84 1.22
C GLY A 366 5.74 -20.99 0.14
N GLU A 367 6.12 -21.41 -1.07
CA GLU A 367 5.19 -21.56 -2.22
C GLU A 367 4.09 -22.61 -2.02
N GLU A 368 4.34 -23.71 -1.31
CA GLU A 368 3.39 -24.82 -1.13
C GLU A 368 2.32 -24.56 -0.05
N GLY A 369 2.66 -23.83 1.02
CA GLY A 369 1.68 -23.35 2.02
C GLY A 369 0.81 -22.23 1.46
N MET A 370 1.42 -21.33 0.67
CA MET A 370 0.70 -20.29 -0.07
C MET A 370 -0.09 -20.81 -1.29
N LEU A 371 0.15 -22.04 -1.75
CA LEU A 371 -0.61 -22.70 -2.81
C LEU A 371 -2.06 -23.00 -2.42
N ARG A 372 -2.38 -23.06 -1.11
CA ARG A 372 -3.79 -23.06 -0.63
C ARG A 372 -4.46 -21.68 -0.73
N ALA A 373 -3.71 -20.60 -0.93
CA ALA A 373 -4.20 -19.20 -0.97
C ALA A 373 -4.18 -18.55 -2.39
N SER A 374 -3.74 -19.30 -3.42
CA SER A 374 -3.81 -18.98 -4.86
C SER A 374 -2.82 -17.92 -5.41
N LYS A 375 -2.21 -18.29 -6.55
CA LYS A 375 -0.87 -17.99 -7.07
C LYS A 375 -0.90 -17.05 -8.30
N ALA A 376 0.15 -16.22 -8.48
CA ALA A 376 0.79 -15.81 -9.75
C ALA A 376 1.42 -14.39 -9.74
N PHE A 377 0.99 -13.47 -8.87
CA PHE A 377 1.56 -12.10 -8.83
C PHE A 377 2.55 -11.87 -7.67
N ILE A 378 2.47 -12.68 -6.61
CA ILE A 378 3.34 -12.60 -5.42
C ILE A 378 4.82 -12.82 -5.81
N GLU A 379 5.10 -13.76 -6.71
CA GLU A 379 6.45 -14.04 -7.22
C GLU A 379 7.14 -12.80 -7.78
N LYS A 380 6.42 -11.93 -8.50
CA LYS A 380 7.00 -10.77 -9.18
C LYS A 380 7.33 -9.60 -8.25
N GLN A 381 6.57 -9.43 -7.16
CA GLN A 381 6.78 -8.37 -6.18
C GLN A 381 7.70 -8.81 -5.03
N ALA A 382 7.61 -10.06 -4.57
CA ALA A 382 8.53 -10.59 -3.55
C ALA A 382 9.98 -10.61 -4.05
N THR A 383 10.21 -10.94 -5.33
CA THR A 383 11.55 -10.86 -5.95
C THR A 383 12.07 -9.42 -6.02
N LYS A 384 11.18 -8.45 -6.20
CA LYS A 384 11.56 -7.02 -6.27
C LYS A 384 11.90 -6.46 -4.88
N ILE A 385 11.14 -6.84 -3.86
CA ILE A 385 11.40 -6.48 -2.46
C ILE A 385 12.70 -7.12 -1.97
N ALA A 386 12.94 -8.40 -2.28
CA ALA A 386 14.18 -9.10 -1.94
C ALA A 386 15.43 -8.56 -2.68
N GLN A 387 15.26 -7.82 -3.79
CA GLN A 387 16.35 -7.13 -4.49
C GLN A 387 16.63 -5.72 -3.95
N GLU A 388 15.66 -5.10 -3.28
CA GLU A 388 15.75 -3.72 -2.79
C GLU A 388 16.15 -3.65 -1.29
N GLU A 389 15.90 -4.69 -0.49
CA GLU A 389 16.31 -4.78 0.91
C GLU A 389 17.23 -6.00 1.16
N LEU A 390 18.42 -5.76 1.72
CA LEU A 390 19.34 -6.83 2.11
C LEU A 390 18.81 -7.54 3.36
N ALA A 391 18.53 -8.84 3.24
CA ALA A 391 18.20 -9.67 4.39
C ALA A 391 19.32 -9.59 5.44
N PRO A 392 18.99 -9.42 6.73
CA PRO A 392 20.00 -9.35 7.78
C PRO A 392 20.83 -10.63 7.81
N THR A 393 22.15 -10.47 7.75
CA THR A 393 23.11 -11.57 7.79
C THR A 393 23.20 -12.15 9.21
N PHE A 394 23.43 -13.46 9.31
CA PHE A 394 23.70 -14.12 10.59
C PHE A 394 24.96 -13.56 11.24
N GLU A 395 24.88 -13.18 12.51
CA GLU A 395 26.02 -12.86 13.36
C GLU A 395 26.02 -13.82 14.57
N PRO A 396 27.15 -14.51 14.85
CA PRO A 396 27.23 -15.42 15.99
C PRO A 396 27.18 -14.64 17.32
N PRO A 397 26.59 -15.21 18.38
CA PRO A 397 26.63 -14.60 19.72
C PRO A 397 28.06 -14.29 20.16
N THR A 398 28.27 -13.17 20.84
CA THR A 398 29.61 -12.77 21.28
C THR A 398 30.14 -13.73 22.34
N PRO A 399 31.36 -14.31 22.16
CA PRO A 399 31.97 -15.12 23.20
C PRO A 399 32.28 -14.33 24.48
N ASP A 400 31.99 -14.93 25.63
CA ASP A 400 32.33 -14.45 26.97
C ASP A 400 33.07 -15.54 27.76
N GLU A 401 34.40 -15.47 27.73
CA GLU A 401 35.31 -16.39 28.44
C GLU A 401 35.10 -16.39 29.96
N SER A 402 34.55 -15.33 30.55
CA SER A 402 34.29 -15.29 31.99
C SER A 402 33.21 -16.29 32.43
N LYS A 403 32.38 -16.74 31.48
CA LYS A 403 31.29 -17.70 31.68
C LYS A 403 31.67 -19.13 31.30
N TRP A 404 32.82 -19.32 30.64
CA TRP A 404 33.21 -20.61 30.07
C TRP A 404 33.29 -21.73 31.11
N LEU A 405 33.92 -21.48 32.26
CA LEU A 405 34.09 -22.50 33.29
C LEU A 405 32.74 -23.07 33.78
N SER A 406 31.74 -22.21 33.94
CA SER A 406 30.38 -22.65 34.34
C SER A 406 29.68 -23.47 33.25
N VAL A 407 29.89 -23.11 31.98
CA VAL A 407 29.36 -23.88 30.84
C VAL A 407 30.06 -25.23 30.72
N GLN A 408 31.39 -25.27 30.86
CA GLN A 408 32.18 -26.50 30.87
C GLN A 408 31.74 -27.43 32.00
N ASP A 409 31.61 -26.92 33.22
CA ASP A 409 31.15 -27.70 34.38
C ASP A 409 29.76 -28.26 34.16
N TYR A 410 28.83 -27.49 33.58
CA TYR A 410 27.50 -27.98 33.23
C TYR A 410 27.58 -29.17 32.25
N LEU A 411 28.36 -29.04 31.17
CA LEU A 411 28.45 -30.08 30.14
C LEU A 411 29.17 -31.34 30.65
N VAL A 412 30.21 -31.20 31.46
CA VAL A 412 30.98 -32.34 31.98
C VAL A 412 30.30 -32.96 33.19
N GLN A 413 29.97 -32.18 34.21
CA GLN A 413 29.48 -32.70 35.49
C GLN A 413 27.99 -33.03 35.45
N LYS A 414 27.17 -32.15 34.86
CA LYS A 414 25.70 -32.33 34.84
C LYS A 414 25.24 -33.17 33.65
N ARG A 415 25.85 -33.00 32.48
CA ARG A 415 25.49 -33.76 31.26
C ARG A 415 26.37 -34.99 31.01
N GLY A 416 27.40 -35.21 31.82
CA GLY A 416 28.23 -36.41 31.76
C GLY A 416 29.09 -36.52 30.48
N LEU A 417 29.25 -35.42 29.74
CA LEU A 417 30.00 -35.43 28.49
C LEU A 417 31.51 -35.50 28.78
N PRO A 418 32.29 -36.18 27.91
CA PRO A 418 33.74 -36.28 28.10
C PRO A 418 34.42 -34.91 28.07
N GLU A 419 35.21 -34.60 29.09
CA GLU A 419 35.90 -33.31 29.21
C GLU A 419 36.82 -33.01 28.02
N ASN A 420 37.51 -34.04 27.51
CA ASN A 420 38.36 -33.92 26.32
C ASN A 420 37.57 -33.52 25.06
N PHE A 421 36.31 -33.94 24.93
CA PHE A 421 35.47 -33.50 23.81
C PHE A 421 35.12 -32.02 23.95
N ILE A 422 34.71 -31.60 25.15
CA ILE A 422 34.32 -30.22 25.43
C ILE A 422 35.50 -29.26 25.21
N ILE A 423 36.68 -29.60 25.73
CA ILE A 423 37.91 -28.82 25.52
C ILE A 423 38.27 -28.76 24.03
N GLY A 424 38.23 -29.90 23.32
CA GLY A 424 38.56 -29.96 21.90
C GLY A 424 37.61 -29.12 21.02
N LEU A 425 36.31 -29.12 21.33
CA LEU A 425 35.33 -28.27 20.65
C LEU A 425 35.58 -26.78 20.94
N HIS A 426 35.91 -26.44 22.18
CA HIS A 426 36.22 -25.05 22.55
C HIS A 426 37.45 -24.50 21.86
N GLN A 427 38.55 -25.25 21.85
CA GLN A 427 39.78 -24.85 21.18
C GLN A 427 39.59 -24.61 19.68
N LYS A 428 38.61 -25.27 19.07
CA LYS A 428 38.23 -25.09 17.65
C LYS A 428 37.23 -23.95 17.42
N GLY A 429 36.73 -23.30 18.46
CA GLY A 429 35.64 -22.32 18.36
C GLY A 429 34.30 -22.94 17.96
N TRP A 430 34.14 -24.25 18.14
CA TRP A 430 32.90 -24.97 17.83
C TRP A 430 31.91 -24.98 18.98
N LEU A 431 32.39 -24.63 20.17
CA LEU A 431 31.64 -24.51 21.41
C LEU A 431 32.24 -23.38 22.24
N TYR A 432 31.45 -22.42 22.72
CA TYR A 432 31.90 -21.39 23.65
C TYR A 432 30.75 -20.94 24.55
N ALA A 433 31.03 -20.04 25.50
CA ALA A 433 30.01 -19.41 26.34
C ALA A 433 29.67 -18.00 25.84
N ASP A 434 28.40 -17.60 25.85
CA ASP A 434 27.99 -16.20 25.62
C ASP A 434 27.76 -15.45 26.94
N ASP A 435 27.40 -14.16 26.83
CA ASP A 435 27.12 -13.27 27.96
C ASP A 435 25.94 -13.74 28.84
N GLN A 436 25.03 -14.53 28.28
CA GLN A 436 23.91 -15.17 28.97
C GLN A 436 24.26 -16.52 29.62
N GLN A 437 25.53 -16.96 29.52
CA GLN A 437 26.00 -18.27 30.00
C GLN A 437 25.30 -19.44 29.29
N ASN A 438 25.06 -19.31 27.99
CA ASN A 438 24.66 -20.43 27.13
C ASN A 438 25.89 -21.18 26.62
N ALA A 439 25.78 -22.49 26.44
CA ALA A 439 26.68 -23.25 25.59
C ALA A 439 26.28 -23.00 24.12
N VAL A 440 27.12 -22.27 23.39
CA VAL A 440 26.91 -21.88 22.00
C VAL A 440 27.67 -22.85 21.09
N PHE A 441 26.94 -23.70 20.37
CA PHE A 441 27.47 -24.66 19.42
C PHE A 441 27.39 -24.10 18.00
N THR A 442 28.54 -23.84 17.37
CA THR A 442 28.54 -23.17 16.06
C THR A 442 28.16 -24.12 14.93
N MET A 443 27.34 -23.63 14.00
CA MET A 443 26.88 -24.37 12.82
C MET A 443 27.66 -23.90 11.60
N ARG A 444 28.21 -24.86 10.87
CA ARG A 444 29.09 -24.66 9.73
C ARG A 444 28.48 -25.25 8.47
N GLU A 445 28.85 -24.69 7.34
CA GLU A 445 28.55 -25.28 6.04
C GLU A 445 29.22 -26.66 5.91
N LEU A 446 28.63 -27.54 5.10
CA LEU A 446 29.27 -28.83 4.79
C LEU A 446 30.45 -28.59 3.85
N THR A 447 31.54 -29.29 4.08
CA THR A 447 32.67 -29.25 3.16
C THR A 447 32.33 -30.06 1.91
N VAL A 448 31.99 -29.39 0.82
CA VAL A 448 31.71 -30.03 -0.47
C VAL A 448 33.02 -30.20 -1.25
N LYS A 449 33.19 -31.36 -1.87
CA LYS A 449 34.37 -31.70 -2.69
C LYS A 449 34.18 -31.15 -4.10
N GLU A 450 34.77 -29.99 -4.42
CA GLU A 450 34.86 -29.53 -5.82
C GLU A 450 36.13 -30.10 -6.47
N GLY A 451 35.98 -31.18 -7.24
CA GLY A 451 37.11 -31.84 -7.92
C GLY A 451 38.06 -32.56 -6.96
N THR A 452 39.35 -32.22 -6.97
CA THR A 452 40.41 -32.84 -6.14
C THR A 452 40.82 -32.03 -4.90
N GLN A 453 40.18 -30.89 -4.63
CA GLN A 453 40.50 -30.05 -3.47
C GLN A 453 39.29 -29.95 -2.53
N TYR A 454 39.55 -30.13 -1.23
CA TYR A 454 38.61 -29.78 -0.17
C TYR A 454 38.73 -28.28 0.06
N THR A 455 37.64 -27.53 -0.14
CA THR A 455 37.59 -26.11 0.25
C THR A 455 37.48 -26.03 1.78
N ASN A 456 38.14 -25.07 2.42
CA ASN A 456 38.10 -24.87 3.88
C ASN A 456 36.72 -24.35 4.35
N ALA A 457 35.64 -25.09 4.13
CA ALA A 457 34.27 -24.71 4.48
C ALA A 457 34.01 -24.70 6.01
N GLU A 458 34.93 -25.25 6.82
CA GLU A 458 34.81 -25.29 8.28
C GLU A 458 34.85 -23.88 8.95
N THR A 459 35.17 -22.81 8.22
CA THR A 459 35.26 -21.44 8.79
C THR A 459 34.02 -20.56 8.59
N THR A 460 33.09 -20.91 7.69
CA THR A 460 31.91 -20.07 7.44
C THR A 460 30.78 -20.47 8.36
N LEU A 461 30.50 -19.64 9.35
CA LEU A 461 29.38 -19.84 10.25
C LEU A 461 28.06 -19.45 9.58
N LYS A 462 27.08 -20.36 9.66
CA LYS A 462 25.74 -20.16 9.10
C LYS A 462 24.66 -20.09 10.18
N GLY A 463 25.02 -20.44 11.42
CA GLY A 463 24.12 -20.41 12.56
C GLY A 463 24.83 -20.81 13.85
N ALA A 464 24.09 -20.82 14.95
CA ALA A 464 24.54 -21.42 16.21
C ALA A 464 23.36 -22.01 16.99
N PHE A 465 23.58 -23.16 17.61
CA PHE A 465 22.64 -23.78 18.54
C PHE A 465 23.01 -23.38 19.98
N LEU A 466 22.03 -22.93 20.75
CA LEU A 466 22.20 -22.42 22.12
C LEU A 466 21.60 -23.42 23.11
N ARG A 467 22.34 -23.69 24.19
CA ARG A 467 21.84 -24.43 25.35
C ARG A 467 22.07 -23.62 26.62
N GLY A 468 21.01 -23.26 27.32
CA GLY A 468 21.09 -22.56 28.60
C GLY A 468 21.73 -23.42 29.68
N THR A 469 22.72 -22.85 30.39
CA THR A 469 23.41 -23.55 31.49
C THR A 469 23.19 -22.92 32.87
N ARG A 470 22.64 -21.70 32.92
CA ARG A 470 22.43 -20.96 34.16
C ARG A 470 21.19 -21.45 34.93
N GLY A 471 21.37 -21.91 36.17
CA GLY A 471 20.28 -22.31 37.07
C GLY A 471 19.99 -23.82 37.07
N GLU A 472 19.43 -24.32 38.18
CA GLU A 472 19.26 -25.77 38.40
C GLU A 472 18.25 -26.41 37.44
N ASN A 473 17.22 -25.66 37.01
CA ASN A 473 16.12 -26.14 36.15
C ASN A 473 16.15 -25.57 34.72
N ASN A 474 17.30 -25.08 34.24
CA ASN A 474 17.39 -24.46 32.92
C ASN A 474 17.17 -25.49 31.79
N SER A 475 16.04 -25.35 31.11
CA SER A 475 15.63 -26.15 29.95
C SER A 475 15.84 -25.43 28.61
N PHE A 476 16.33 -24.18 28.61
CA PHE A 476 16.45 -23.39 27.40
C PHE A 476 17.34 -24.08 26.36
N MET A 477 16.79 -24.29 25.17
CA MET A 477 17.54 -24.69 23.98
C MET A 477 16.89 -24.08 22.74
N GLY A 478 17.69 -23.71 21.75
CA GLY A 478 17.20 -23.07 20.53
C GLY A 478 18.34 -22.68 19.59
N TYR A 479 18.05 -21.86 18.59
CA TYR A 479 19.06 -21.32 17.68
C TYR A 479 19.26 -19.83 17.91
N ALA A 480 20.47 -19.34 17.66
CA ALA A 480 20.76 -17.92 17.61
C ALA A 480 19.98 -17.25 16.46
N LEU A 481 19.66 -15.97 16.63
CA LEU A 481 18.89 -15.18 15.66
C LEU A 481 19.51 -15.27 14.25
N ASN A 482 18.67 -15.39 13.22
CA ASN A 482 19.08 -15.49 11.81
C ASN A 482 19.91 -16.75 11.45
N SER A 483 19.95 -17.78 12.31
CA SER A 483 20.62 -19.05 11.98
C SER A 483 19.97 -19.75 10.77
N LYS A 484 20.79 -20.07 9.77
CA LYS A 484 20.37 -20.74 8.54
C LYS A 484 20.42 -22.26 8.66
N ARG A 485 19.36 -22.84 9.20
CA ARG A 485 19.24 -24.28 9.51
C ARG A 485 19.29 -25.23 8.29
N ARG A 486 19.16 -24.71 7.06
CA ARG A 486 19.29 -25.50 5.81
C ARG A 486 20.63 -25.29 5.09
N GLU A 487 21.44 -24.34 5.53
CA GLU A 487 22.74 -24.00 4.91
C GLU A 487 23.93 -24.36 5.82
N GLY A 488 23.70 -24.61 7.12
CA GLY A 488 24.74 -25.08 8.01
C GLY A 488 24.22 -25.94 9.16
N TRP A 489 25.12 -26.74 9.73
CA TRP A 489 24.83 -27.74 10.75
C TRP A 489 25.94 -27.76 11.80
N PHE A 490 25.59 -28.14 13.03
CA PHE A 490 26.61 -28.56 13.98
C PHE A 490 26.99 -30.01 13.67
N TYR A 491 28.28 -30.25 13.41
CA TYR A 491 28.79 -31.60 13.17
C TYR A 491 30.23 -31.75 13.65
N PHE A 492 30.62 -33.00 13.94
CA PHE A 492 32.00 -33.37 14.24
C PHE A 492 32.28 -34.79 13.73
N HIS A 493 33.55 -35.16 13.68
CA HIS A 493 34.02 -36.44 13.15
C HIS A 493 34.73 -37.25 14.22
N LEU A 494 34.52 -38.57 14.20
CA LEU A 494 35.30 -39.55 14.96
C LEU A 494 35.72 -40.71 14.05
N GLY A 495 36.86 -41.30 14.36
CA GLY A 495 37.42 -42.41 13.60
C GLY A 495 38.04 -42.01 12.26
N GLY A 496 38.74 -42.96 11.64
CA GLY A 496 39.52 -42.73 10.42
C GLY A 496 40.71 -41.77 10.62
N LYS A 497 41.38 -41.42 9.51
CA LYS A 497 42.44 -40.42 9.44
C LYS A 497 41.90 -39.06 8.99
N PRO A 498 42.59 -37.95 9.31
CA PRO A 498 42.30 -36.65 8.71
C PRO A 498 42.33 -36.74 7.18
N GLY A 499 41.30 -36.22 6.52
CA GLY A 499 41.08 -36.32 5.07
C GLY A 499 40.29 -37.54 4.57
N ASP A 500 40.10 -38.60 5.37
CA ASP A 500 39.30 -39.76 4.94
C ASP A 500 37.86 -39.37 4.57
N GLU A 501 37.30 -40.03 3.56
CA GLU A 501 35.91 -39.88 3.16
C GLU A 501 34.96 -40.34 4.27
N ILE A 502 33.84 -39.61 4.41
CA ILE A 502 32.82 -39.91 5.42
C ILE A 502 32.07 -41.18 4.99
N GLN A 503 32.22 -42.24 5.77
CA GLN A 503 31.59 -43.53 5.47
C GLN A 503 30.24 -43.68 6.18
N LYS A 504 30.12 -43.09 7.37
CA LYS A 504 28.92 -43.16 8.18
C LYS A 504 28.50 -41.78 8.69
N VAL A 505 27.22 -41.49 8.65
CA VAL A 505 26.62 -40.33 9.32
C VAL A 505 25.64 -40.80 10.41
N VAL A 506 25.74 -40.20 11.59
CA VAL A 506 24.79 -40.36 12.69
C VAL A 506 24.07 -39.03 12.88
N LEU A 507 22.75 -39.04 12.66
CA LEU A 507 21.87 -37.87 12.78
C LEU A 507 21.25 -37.85 14.17
N CYS A 508 21.36 -36.71 14.86
CA CYS A 508 20.83 -36.51 16.21
C CYS A 508 20.06 -35.20 16.32
N LYS A 509 19.18 -35.10 17.32
CA LYS A 509 18.30 -33.94 17.56
C LYS A 509 19.06 -32.69 18.02
N SER A 510 20.12 -32.84 18.81
CA SER A 510 20.86 -31.71 19.40
C SER A 510 22.35 -32.01 19.58
N PRO A 511 23.21 -31.01 19.80
CA PRO A 511 24.65 -31.21 20.03
C PRO A 511 24.95 -32.11 21.23
N ILE A 512 24.19 -31.99 22.32
CA ILE A 512 24.38 -32.84 23.52
C ILE A 512 24.01 -34.29 23.21
N GLU A 513 22.94 -34.54 22.45
CA GLU A 513 22.57 -35.88 22.00
C GLU A 513 23.63 -36.48 21.08
N ALA A 514 24.14 -35.69 20.13
CA ALA A 514 25.19 -36.11 19.21
C ALA A 514 26.48 -36.52 19.97
N LEU A 515 26.91 -35.71 20.93
CA LEU A 515 28.08 -36.01 21.76
C LEU A 515 27.84 -37.22 22.68
N SER A 516 26.63 -37.37 23.22
CA SER A 516 26.27 -38.49 24.09
C SER A 516 26.24 -39.81 23.31
N CYS A 517 25.56 -39.83 22.15
CA CYS A 517 25.51 -40.97 21.24
C CYS A 517 26.92 -41.37 20.77
N ALA A 518 27.74 -40.39 20.41
CA ALA A 518 29.14 -40.62 20.03
C ALA A 518 29.95 -41.30 21.14
N PHE A 519 29.84 -40.80 22.37
CA PHE A 519 30.60 -41.34 23.49
C PHE A 519 30.11 -42.73 23.94
N ILE A 520 28.80 -42.98 23.91
CA ILE A 520 28.25 -44.33 24.14
C ILE A 520 28.83 -45.32 23.13
N GLY A 521 28.85 -44.96 21.83
CA GLY A 521 29.40 -45.79 20.77
C GLY A 521 30.89 -46.11 20.93
N LEU A 522 31.69 -45.16 21.43
CA LEU A 522 33.12 -45.39 21.73
C LEU A 522 33.31 -46.39 22.87
N ASN A 523 32.51 -46.29 23.93
CA ASN A 523 32.60 -47.17 25.08
C ASN A 523 32.20 -48.62 24.75
N GLU A 524 31.19 -48.81 23.90
CA GLU A 524 30.77 -50.16 23.47
C GLU A 524 31.81 -50.86 22.57
N ARG A 525 32.53 -50.09 21.75
CA ARG A 525 33.52 -50.62 20.80
C ARG A 525 34.93 -50.74 21.37
N SER A 526 35.15 -50.28 22.60
CA SER A 526 36.48 -50.26 23.25
C SER A 526 37.57 -49.57 22.43
N GLY A 527 37.23 -48.50 21.70
CA GLY A 527 38.18 -47.77 20.87
C GLY A 527 37.54 -46.86 19.82
N MET A 528 38.39 -46.11 19.10
CA MET A 528 37.97 -45.25 17.98
C MET A 528 37.44 -46.08 16.81
N PRO A 529 36.39 -45.63 16.10
CA PRO A 529 35.93 -46.31 14.90
C PRO A 529 37.04 -46.36 13.83
N SER A 530 37.16 -47.50 13.14
CA SER A 530 38.06 -47.62 11.98
C SER A 530 37.60 -46.77 10.80
N GLU A 531 36.30 -46.56 10.68
CA GLU A 531 35.65 -45.79 9.61
C GLU A 531 35.38 -44.36 10.07
N ARG A 532 35.57 -43.39 9.18
CA ARG A 532 35.27 -41.99 9.48
C ARG A 532 33.77 -41.79 9.61
N THR A 533 33.34 -41.50 10.84
CA THR A 533 31.94 -41.30 11.21
C THR A 533 31.69 -39.83 11.52
N MET A 534 30.72 -39.23 10.85
CA MET A 534 30.24 -37.87 11.12
C MET A 534 29.01 -37.93 12.03
N TYR A 535 29.03 -37.16 13.12
CA TYR A 535 27.86 -36.92 13.97
C TYR A 535 27.32 -35.55 13.60
N MET A 536 26.09 -35.48 13.12
CA MET A 536 25.47 -34.27 12.60
C MET A 536 24.15 -34.01 13.32
N VAL A 537 23.93 -32.75 13.68
CA VAL A 537 22.69 -32.30 14.31
C VAL A 537 21.70 -31.90 13.22
N VAL A 538 20.59 -32.63 13.19
CA VAL A 538 19.44 -32.37 12.34
C VAL A 538 18.21 -32.50 13.22
N ASP A 539 17.61 -31.37 13.55
CA ASP A 539 16.46 -31.33 14.45
C ASP A 539 15.12 -31.50 13.72
N SER A 540 15.10 -31.39 12.39
CA SER A 540 13.91 -31.55 11.56
C SER A 540 14.28 -32.21 10.23
N PRO A 541 13.42 -33.07 9.65
CA PRO A 541 13.64 -33.58 8.29
C PRO A 541 13.79 -32.47 7.24
N LYS A 542 13.24 -31.27 7.49
CA LYS A 542 13.33 -30.10 6.60
C LYS A 542 14.74 -29.50 6.51
N SER A 543 15.62 -29.76 7.48
CA SER A 543 17.01 -29.29 7.49
C SER A 543 17.99 -30.32 6.95
N LEU A 544 17.54 -31.48 6.46
CA LEU A 544 18.43 -32.51 5.93
C LEU A 544 19.22 -32.01 4.71
N PRO A 545 20.56 -32.14 4.71
CA PRO A 545 21.37 -31.94 3.52
C PRO A 545 21.25 -33.17 2.60
N LEU A 546 20.12 -33.29 1.91
CA LEU A 546 19.77 -34.50 1.14
C LEU A 546 20.80 -34.84 0.05
N GLU A 547 21.37 -33.84 -0.62
CA GLU A 547 22.38 -34.06 -1.68
C GLU A 547 23.62 -34.77 -1.11
N PHE A 548 24.18 -34.24 -0.02
CA PHE A 548 25.30 -34.84 0.69
C PHE A 548 24.95 -36.23 1.25
N LEU A 549 23.82 -36.36 1.93
CA LEU A 549 23.46 -37.60 2.62
C LEU A 549 23.17 -38.76 1.66
N ARG A 550 22.70 -38.49 0.44
CA ARG A 550 22.50 -39.54 -0.59
C ARG A 550 23.79 -40.24 -1.01
N GLU A 551 24.93 -39.56 -0.91
CA GLU A 551 26.24 -40.13 -1.26
C GLU A 551 26.88 -40.92 -0.11
N VAL A 552 26.38 -40.76 1.12
CA VAL A 552 26.91 -41.43 2.31
C VAL A 552 26.46 -42.89 2.34
N LYS A 553 27.42 -43.80 2.53
CA LYS A 553 27.19 -45.25 2.52
C LYS A 553 26.25 -45.75 3.61
N ALA A 554 26.37 -45.21 4.82
CA ALA A 554 25.56 -45.63 5.97
C ALA A 554 25.05 -44.42 6.76
N ILE A 555 23.75 -44.38 7.01
CA ILE A 555 23.10 -43.33 7.80
C ILE A 555 22.41 -43.96 8.99
N THR A 556 22.61 -43.40 10.18
CA THR A 556 21.86 -43.79 11.39
C THR A 556 21.06 -42.60 11.89
N ALA A 557 19.74 -42.73 11.99
CA ALA A 557 18.89 -41.77 12.68
C ALA A 557 18.81 -42.15 14.16
N ALA A 558 19.53 -41.42 15.01
CA ALA A 558 19.64 -41.63 16.45
C ALA A 558 18.91 -40.52 17.20
N TYR A 559 17.58 -40.65 17.29
CA TYR A 559 16.68 -39.69 17.92
C TYR A 559 16.14 -40.24 19.24
N ASP A 560 15.56 -39.34 20.04
CA ASP A 560 14.94 -39.63 21.33
C ASP A 560 13.89 -40.75 21.20
N ASN A 561 13.72 -41.51 22.28
CA ASN A 561 12.76 -42.60 22.39
C ASN A 561 11.38 -42.07 22.82
N ASP A 562 10.90 -41.06 22.12
CA ASP A 562 9.58 -40.46 22.29
C ASP A 562 8.83 -40.42 20.94
N SER A 563 7.57 -39.97 20.96
CA SER A 563 6.72 -39.90 19.76
C SER A 563 7.34 -38.99 18.68
N ALA A 564 7.93 -37.86 19.08
CA ALA A 564 8.48 -36.86 18.16
C ALA A 564 9.79 -37.36 17.49
N GLY A 565 10.67 -37.97 18.26
CA GLY A 565 11.90 -38.60 17.80
C GLY A 565 11.64 -39.79 16.89
N CYS A 566 10.66 -40.64 17.23
CA CYS A 566 10.24 -41.74 16.36
C CYS A 566 9.69 -41.24 15.02
N SER A 567 8.81 -40.24 15.05
CA SER A 567 8.25 -39.62 13.84
C SER A 567 9.33 -38.99 12.97
N THR A 568 10.28 -38.27 13.59
CA THR A 568 11.42 -37.66 12.89
C THR A 568 12.32 -38.70 12.23
N ALA A 569 12.68 -39.75 12.96
CA ALA A 569 13.51 -40.83 12.43
C ALA A 569 12.83 -41.58 11.27
N GLN A 570 11.52 -41.78 11.36
CA GLN A 570 10.72 -42.40 10.29
C GLN A 570 10.65 -41.51 9.04
N ALA A 571 10.41 -40.20 9.21
CA ALA A 571 10.41 -39.25 8.09
C ALA A 571 11.79 -39.17 7.41
N ILE A 572 12.88 -39.21 8.17
CA ILE A 572 14.23 -39.28 7.60
C ILE A 572 14.43 -40.57 6.81
N LYS A 573 13.96 -41.71 7.32
CA LYS A 573 14.05 -43.01 6.63
C LYS A 573 13.24 -43.04 5.34
N GLU A 574 12.10 -42.36 5.29
CA GLU A 574 11.31 -42.22 4.06
C GLU A 574 12.04 -41.37 3.01
N LEU A 575 12.72 -40.29 3.43
CA LEU A 575 13.51 -39.44 2.53
C LEU A 575 14.84 -40.08 2.10
N LEU A 576 15.43 -40.89 2.98
CA LEU A 576 16.74 -41.55 2.82
C LEU A 576 16.60 -43.04 3.21
N PRO A 577 16.17 -43.91 2.28
CA PRO A 577 15.87 -45.32 2.57
C PRO A 577 17.03 -46.15 3.13
N GLN A 578 18.28 -45.73 2.90
CA GLN A 578 19.49 -46.35 3.47
C GLN A 578 19.66 -46.08 4.98
N THR A 579 18.76 -45.31 5.59
CA THR A 579 18.84 -44.95 7.01
C THR A 579 18.40 -46.08 7.92
N THR A 580 19.26 -46.44 8.88
CA THR A 580 18.94 -47.31 10.01
C THR A 580 18.46 -46.45 11.20
N ILE A 581 17.38 -46.84 11.85
CA ILE A 581 16.89 -46.15 13.05
C ILE A 581 17.54 -46.78 14.28
N ALA A 582 18.07 -45.95 15.18
CA ALA A 582 18.59 -46.36 16.48
C ALA A 582 17.85 -45.59 17.58
N HIS A 583 17.44 -46.30 18.63
CA HIS A 583 16.77 -45.71 19.79
C HIS A 583 17.61 -45.87 21.04
N PRO A 584 17.67 -44.85 21.91
CA PRO A 584 18.23 -45.01 23.24
C PRO A 584 17.34 -45.93 24.08
N LYS A 585 17.94 -46.57 25.08
CA LYS A 585 17.20 -47.35 26.09
C LYS A 585 16.47 -46.45 27.09
N ALA A 586 17.03 -45.28 27.36
CA ALA A 586 16.39 -44.22 28.13
C ALA A 586 15.53 -43.35 27.20
N GLU A 587 14.95 -42.28 27.75
CA GLU A 587 14.14 -41.30 26.99
C GLU A 587 14.97 -40.60 25.90
N ASP A 588 16.22 -40.23 26.20
CA ASP A 588 17.16 -39.65 25.24
C ASP A 588 18.59 -40.24 25.40
N TRP A 589 19.51 -39.91 24.50
CA TRP A 589 20.88 -40.43 24.52
C TRP A 589 21.70 -39.84 25.67
N ASN A 590 21.41 -38.62 26.12
CA ASN A 590 22.10 -38.02 27.27
C ASN A 590 21.73 -38.69 28.59
N LEU A 591 20.45 -38.99 28.80
CA LEU A 591 19.96 -39.74 29.94
C LEU A 591 20.51 -41.16 29.94
N GLU A 592 20.54 -41.83 28.79
CA GLU A 592 21.18 -43.14 28.68
C GLU A 592 22.67 -43.09 29.06
N LEU A 593 23.39 -42.05 28.63
CA LEU A 593 24.78 -41.86 29.01
C LEU A 593 24.93 -41.70 30.53
N LEU A 594 24.11 -40.86 31.16
CA LEU A 594 24.15 -40.62 32.61
C LEU A 594 23.86 -41.91 33.39
N GLU A 595 22.89 -42.71 32.94
CA GLU A 595 22.59 -44.02 33.56
C GLU A 595 23.76 -45.00 33.45
N ARG A 596 24.38 -45.11 32.27
CA ARG A 596 25.56 -45.97 32.04
C ARG A 596 26.74 -45.55 32.93
N LEU A 597 27.03 -44.26 33.02
CA LEU A 597 28.08 -43.73 33.89
C LEU A 597 27.79 -43.99 35.38
N ARG A 598 26.52 -43.87 35.79
CA ARG A 598 26.10 -44.20 37.16
C ARG A 598 26.36 -45.67 37.48
N LEU A 599 25.97 -46.58 36.58
CA LEU A 599 26.19 -48.02 36.75
C LEU A 599 27.68 -48.38 36.81
N GLN A 600 28.51 -47.79 35.94
CA GLN A 600 29.97 -47.98 35.98
C GLN A 600 30.58 -47.52 37.31
N ARG A 601 30.17 -46.37 37.84
CA ARG A 601 30.63 -45.88 39.16
C ARG A 601 30.25 -46.81 40.30
N VAL A 602 29.04 -47.39 40.26
CA VAL A 602 28.59 -48.38 41.25
C VAL A 602 29.44 -49.65 41.17
N GLN A 603 29.64 -50.18 39.96
CA GLN A 603 30.46 -51.38 39.75
C GLN A 603 31.92 -51.18 40.16
N GLN A 604 32.52 -50.01 39.87
CA GLN A 604 33.88 -49.68 40.31
C GLN A 604 33.99 -49.57 41.84
N LYS A 605 32.99 -48.97 42.50
CA LYS A 605 32.93 -48.90 43.97
C LYS A 605 32.79 -50.29 44.60
N GLU A 606 31.99 -51.18 44.01
CA GLU A 606 31.84 -52.57 44.48
C GLU A 606 33.09 -53.42 44.23
N ALA A 607 33.74 -53.26 43.07
CA ALA A 607 35.01 -53.91 42.76
C ALA A 607 36.14 -53.45 43.70
N GLY A 608 36.21 -52.15 44.01
CA GLY A 608 37.15 -51.59 45.01
C GLY A 608 36.90 -52.13 46.41
N LYS A 609 35.63 -52.25 46.84
CA LYS A 609 35.28 -52.89 48.12
C LYS A 609 35.66 -54.37 48.18
N LYS A 610 35.51 -55.12 47.08
CA LYS A 610 35.96 -56.53 46.99
C LYS A 610 37.49 -56.65 47.01
N LYS A 611 38.22 -55.73 46.39
CA LYS A 611 39.69 -55.70 46.38
C LYS A 611 40.29 -55.42 47.77
N ASN A 612 39.68 -54.50 48.54
CA ASN A 612 40.10 -54.21 49.91
C ASN A 612 39.83 -55.37 50.89
N ARG A 613 38.69 -56.08 50.74
CA ARG A 613 38.40 -57.29 51.53
C ARG A 613 39.34 -58.47 51.26
N GLY A 614 40.03 -58.49 50.10
CA GLY A 614 41.03 -59.50 49.75
C GLY A 614 42.45 -59.17 50.21
N LEU A 615 42.70 -57.94 50.69
CA LEU A 615 43.96 -57.50 51.30
C LEU A 615 43.95 -57.60 52.83
N GLU A 616 42.75 -57.71 53.44
CA GLU A 616 42.54 -57.94 54.88
C GLU A 616 42.45 -59.44 55.27
N ARG A 617 42.58 -60.35 54.30
CA ARG A 617 42.77 -61.79 54.50
C ARG A 617 44.18 -62.17 54.07
#